data_AF-A0A9Q3I5I9-F1
#
_entry.id   AF-A0A9Q3I5I9-F1
#
_cell.length_a   1.000
_cell.length_b   1.000
_cell.length_c   1.000
_cell.angle_alpha   90.00
_cell.angle_beta   90.00
_cell.angle_gamma   90.00
#
_symmetry.space_group_name_H-M   'P 1'
#
loop_
_entity.id
_entity.type
_entity.pdbx_description
1 polymer ?
#
loop_
_entity_poly.entity_id
_entity_poly.type
_entity_poly.pdbx_seq_one_letter_code
_entity_poly.pdbx_strand_id
1 'polypeptide(L)'
;MVSSKKNTYKEEFVPNQLVETKINPSMSKEMRHELIDVLYTYNNAFASDNEPLGTIKGHEADITLNIDRPYPPVLRRPAYPASPRAREALEKYIQDLIQLGVLRKVGHNE
;
A
#
# COMPACT_ATOMS: atom_id res chain seq x y z
N MET A 1 -35.74 -9.43 21.80
CA MET A 1 -35.65 -9.56 20.33
C MET A 1 -34.80 -8.41 19.81
N VAL A 2 -33.49 -8.64 19.63
CA VAL A 2 -32.60 -7.63 19.05
C VAL A 2 -32.73 -7.74 17.54
N SER A 3 -33.26 -6.69 16.93
CA SER A 3 -33.47 -6.57 15.49
C SER A 3 -32.14 -6.70 14.74
N SER A 4 -32.00 -7.78 13.94
CA SER A 4 -30.90 -7.96 12.99
C SER A 4 -30.96 -6.87 11.92
N LYS A 5 -30.32 -5.74 12.18
CA LYS A 5 -29.93 -4.81 11.12
C LYS A 5 -28.95 -5.58 10.23
N LYS A 6 -29.40 -6.04 9.07
CA LYS A 6 -28.51 -6.54 8.01
C LYS A 6 -27.46 -5.48 7.78
N ASN A 7 -26.20 -5.83 8.03
CA ASN A 7 -25.09 -4.91 7.89
C ASN A 7 -24.80 -4.79 6.39
N THR A 8 -25.46 -3.84 5.71
CA THR A 8 -25.40 -3.61 4.26
C THR A 8 -23.96 -3.61 3.73
N TYR A 9 -23.02 -3.09 4.53
CA TYR A 9 -21.59 -3.05 4.23
C TYR A 9 -20.92 -4.43 4.06
N LYS A 10 -21.43 -5.47 4.74
CA LYS A 10 -20.90 -6.85 4.60
C LYS A 10 -21.45 -7.54 3.36
N GLU A 11 -22.68 -7.21 2.96
CA GLU A 11 -23.28 -7.72 1.72
C GLU A 11 -22.57 -7.14 0.48
N GLU A 12 -22.05 -5.91 0.58
CA GLU A 12 -21.24 -5.26 -0.45
C GLU A 12 -19.75 -5.68 -0.44
N PHE A 13 -19.22 -6.18 0.68
CA PHE A 13 -17.82 -6.60 0.81
C PHE A 13 -17.45 -7.74 -0.14
N VAL A 14 -18.28 -8.78 -0.20
CA VAL A 14 -18.02 -9.95 -1.05
C VAL A 14 -17.93 -9.58 -2.55
N PRO A 15 -18.90 -8.87 -3.15
CA PRO A 15 -18.85 -8.49 -4.56
C PRO A 15 -17.87 -7.36 -4.87
N ASN A 16 -17.36 -6.61 -3.89
CA ASN A 16 -16.41 -5.52 -4.17
C ASN A 16 -14.95 -5.93 -3.93
N GLN A 17 -14.69 -6.81 -2.95
CA GLN A 17 -13.33 -7.14 -2.51
C GLN A 17 -12.95 -8.60 -2.77
N LEU A 18 -13.94 -9.51 -2.88
CA LEU A 18 -13.68 -10.95 -2.96
C LEU A 18 -14.03 -11.60 -4.31
N VAL A 19 -14.35 -10.80 -5.34
CA VAL A 19 -14.79 -11.32 -6.66
C VAL A 19 -13.72 -12.16 -7.34
N GLU A 20 -12.48 -11.69 -7.30
CA GLU A 20 -11.35 -12.39 -7.94
C GLU A 20 -10.69 -13.41 -6.99
N THR A 21 -11.18 -13.53 -5.75
CA THR A 21 -10.59 -14.40 -4.75
C THR A 21 -10.89 -15.87 -5.04
N LYS A 22 -9.82 -16.67 -5.14
CA LYS A 22 -9.93 -18.12 -5.32
C LYS A 22 -10.07 -18.82 -3.96
N ILE A 23 -11.31 -18.99 -3.52
CA ILE A 23 -11.63 -19.78 -2.32
C ILE A 23 -11.79 -21.25 -2.73
N ASN A 24 -11.29 -22.18 -1.91
CA ASN A 24 -11.39 -23.62 -2.15
C ASN A 24 -12.87 -24.04 -2.40
N PRO A 25 -13.20 -24.63 -3.57
CA PRO A 25 -14.58 -24.99 -3.92
C PRO A 25 -15.13 -26.15 -3.08
N SER A 26 -14.27 -26.98 -2.48
CA SER A 26 -14.67 -28.12 -1.64
C SER A 26 -14.98 -27.74 -0.18
N MET A 27 -14.94 -26.44 0.13
CA MET A 27 -15.22 -25.91 1.46
C MET A 27 -16.73 -25.95 1.76
N SER A 28 -17.09 -26.27 3.01
CA SER A 28 -18.50 -26.22 3.43
C SER A 28 -19.01 -24.78 3.46
N LYS A 29 -20.33 -24.61 3.40
CA LYS A 29 -20.97 -23.30 3.42
C LYS A 29 -20.70 -22.56 4.74
N GLU A 30 -20.67 -23.30 5.83
CA GLU A 30 -20.44 -22.79 7.19
C GLU A 30 -19.02 -22.24 7.31
N MET A 31 -18.02 -23.02 6.89
CA MET A 31 -16.61 -22.60 6.89
C MET A 31 -16.38 -21.39 5.98
N ARG A 32 -17.04 -21.36 4.82
CA ARG A 32 -16.95 -20.22 3.91
C ARG A 32 -17.53 -18.95 4.54
N HIS A 33 -18.62 -19.07 5.29
CA HIS A 33 -19.22 -17.95 6.00
C HIS A 33 -18.27 -17.43 7.08
N GLU A 34 -17.72 -18.32 7.89
CA GLU A 34 -16.75 -17.97 8.94
C GLU A 34 -15.49 -17.31 8.38
N LEU A 35 -14.98 -17.79 7.25
CA LEU A 35 -13.85 -17.17 6.56
C LEU A 35 -14.17 -15.73 6.11
N ILE A 36 -15.33 -15.51 5.49
CA ILE A 36 -15.75 -14.17 5.06
C ILE A 36 -15.91 -13.25 6.27
N ASP A 37 -16.39 -13.77 7.39
CA ASP A 37 -16.55 -13.03 8.63
C ASP A 37 -15.21 -12.57 9.19
N VAL A 38 -14.21 -13.44 9.19
CA VAL A 38 -12.83 -13.09 9.61
C VAL A 38 -12.24 -12.04 8.66
N LEU A 39 -12.34 -12.24 7.35
CA LEU A 39 -11.81 -11.30 6.35
C LEU A 39 -12.46 -9.92 6.46
N TYR A 40 -13.78 -9.88 6.70
CA TYR A 40 -14.49 -8.62 6.90
C TYR A 40 -14.09 -7.95 8.23
N THR A 41 -14.01 -8.72 9.31
CA THR A 41 -13.68 -8.21 10.65
C THR A 41 -12.27 -7.59 10.69
N TYR A 42 -11.33 -8.19 9.98
CA TYR A 42 -9.94 -7.76 9.93
C TYR A 42 -9.54 -7.17 8.56
N ASN A 43 -10.48 -6.55 7.85
CA ASN A 43 -10.24 -6.06 6.48
C ASN A 43 -9.02 -5.12 6.38
N ASN A 44 -8.79 -4.26 7.37
CA ASN A 44 -7.66 -3.32 7.43
C ASN A 44 -6.30 -3.99 7.71
N ALA A 45 -6.28 -5.28 8.05
CA ALA A 45 -5.04 -6.05 8.21
C ALA A 45 -4.50 -6.56 6.87
N PHE A 46 -5.31 -6.50 5.80
CA PHE A 46 -4.94 -6.95 4.47
C PHE A 46 -4.73 -5.73 3.56
N ALA A 47 -3.78 -5.85 2.64
CA ALA A 47 -3.63 -4.87 1.57
C ALA A 47 -4.86 -4.87 0.67
N SER A 48 -5.34 -3.69 0.28
CA SER A 48 -6.42 -3.52 -0.69
C SER A 48 -5.96 -2.65 -1.86
N ASP A 49 -6.76 -2.58 -2.92
CA ASP A 49 -6.44 -1.73 -4.09
C ASP A 49 -6.32 -0.24 -3.72
N ASN A 50 -7.07 0.21 -2.70
CA ASN A 50 -7.03 1.60 -2.23
C ASN A 50 -5.93 1.84 -1.18
N GLU A 51 -5.63 0.82 -0.36
CA GLU A 51 -4.60 0.87 0.68
C GLU A 51 -3.66 -0.33 0.54
N PRO A 52 -2.80 -0.33 -0.49
CA PRO A 52 -1.88 -1.45 -0.78
C PRO A 52 -0.67 -1.50 0.17
N LEU A 53 -0.36 -0.38 0.83
CA LEU A 53 0.75 -0.26 1.77
C LEU A 53 0.26 0.35 3.08
N GLY A 54 0.56 -0.34 4.18
CA GLY A 54 0.30 0.17 5.52
C GLY A 54 1.25 1.33 5.84
N THR A 55 0.73 2.37 6.49
CA THR A 55 1.52 3.50 7.00
C THR A 55 1.37 3.57 8.52
N ILE A 56 2.48 3.51 9.25
CA ILE A 56 2.48 3.68 10.70
C ILE A 56 2.79 5.15 11.01
N LYS A 57 1.79 5.88 11.53
CA LYS A 57 1.97 7.27 11.98
C LYS A 57 2.77 7.30 13.29
N GLY A 58 3.71 8.25 13.43
CA GLY A 58 4.48 8.40 14.67
C GLY A 58 5.75 7.54 14.76
N HIS A 59 6.13 6.89 13.67
CA HIS A 59 7.39 6.12 13.56
C HIS A 59 8.29 6.71 12.47
N GLU A 60 8.27 8.04 12.34
CA GLU A 60 9.18 8.75 11.44
C GLU A 60 10.63 8.55 11.89
N ALA A 61 11.51 8.19 10.95
CA ALA A 61 12.92 7.98 11.25
C ALA A 61 13.68 9.31 11.09
N ASP A 62 14.11 9.89 12.22
CA ASP A 62 14.97 11.06 12.22
C ASP A 62 16.42 10.65 11.92
N ILE A 63 16.85 10.88 10.68
CA ILE A 63 18.22 10.62 10.25
C ILE A 63 19.05 11.88 10.51
N THR A 64 19.84 11.85 11.59
CA THR A 64 20.76 12.94 11.93
C THR A 64 22.10 12.74 11.22
N LEU A 65 22.60 13.81 10.59
CA LEU A 65 23.94 13.79 9.99
C LEU A 65 25.00 14.05 11.06
N ASN A 66 26.05 13.22 11.10
CA ASN A 66 27.19 13.38 12.02
C ASN A 66 28.19 14.46 11.57
N ILE A 67 27.74 15.41 10.75
CA ILE A 67 28.59 16.43 10.12
C ILE A 67 27.85 17.78 10.11
N ASP A 68 28.61 18.84 10.36
CA ASP A 68 28.10 20.22 10.32
C ASP A 68 28.24 20.83 8.92
N ARG A 69 27.48 21.90 8.66
CA ARG A 69 27.61 22.68 7.42
C ARG A 69 29.03 23.29 7.34
N PRO A 70 29.63 23.38 6.13
CA PRO A 70 29.08 23.02 4.83
C PRO A 70 29.11 21.50 4.57
N TYR A 71 28.00 20.96 4.08
CA TYR A 71 27.90 19.53 3.78
C TYR A 71 28.92 19.10 2.70
N PRO A 72 29.42 17.86 2.75
CA PRO A 72 30.35 17.32 1.76
C PRO A 72 29.76 17.43 0.34
N PRO A 73 30.57 17.80 -0.67
CA PRO A 73 30.14 17.87 -2.07
C PRO A 73 29.50 16.58 -2.61
N VAL A 74 29.80 15.44 -1.96
CA VAL A 74 29.37 14.08 -2.35
C VAL A 74 27.85 13.91 -2.35
N LEU A 75 27.08 14.73 -1.63
CA LEU A 75 25.61 14.64 -1.63
C LEU A 75 24.97 15.08 -2.95
N ARG A 76 25.71 15.79 -3.83
CA ARG A 76 25.21 16.27 -5.14
C ARG A 76 25.91 15.60 -6.31
N ARG A 77 25.85 14.27 -6.39
CA ARG A 77 26.31 13.54 -7.58
C ARG A 77 25.18 13.51 -8.62
N PRO A 78 25.45 13.82 -9.90
CA PRO A 78 24.47 13.56 -10.95
C PRO A 78 24.17 12.06 -10.98
N ALA A 79 22.91 11.72 -11.24
CA ALA A 79 22.53 10.34 -11.46
C ALA A 79 23.32 9.78 -12.65
N TYR A 80 23.80 8.54 -12.52
CA TYR A 80 24.45 7.85 -13.64
C TYR A 80 23.45 7.69 -14.81
N PRO A 81 23.90 7.83 -16.06
CA PRO A 81 23.03 7.68 -17.21
C PRO A 81 22.48 6.25 -17.29
N ALA A 82 21.16 6.13 -17.39
CA ALA A 82 20.48 4.87 -17.66
C ALA A 82 20.27 4.67 -19.17
N SER A 83 20.24 3.42 -19.64
CA SER A 83 19.88 3.10 -21.02
C SER A 83 18.42 3.48 -21.30
N PRO A 84 18.01 3.75 -22.56
CA PRO A 84 16.63 4.11 -22.89
C PRO A 84 15.61 3.10 -22.36
N ARG A 85 15.88 1.81 -22.57
CA ARG A 85 15.04 0.70 -22.07
C ARG A 85 14.96 0.66 -20.55
N ALA A 86 16.09 0.90 -19.86
CA ALA A 86 16.09 0.94 -18.40
C ALA A 86 15.30 2.14 -17.88
N ARG A 87 15.40 3.29 -18.55
CA ARG A 87 14.67 4.51 -18.20
C ARG A 87 13.17 4.33 -18.33
N GLU A 88 12.69 3.73 -19.41
CA GLU A 88 11.26 3.44 -19.61
C GLU A 88 10.71 2.51 -18.52
N ALA A 89 11.45 1.45 -18.18
CA ALA A 89 11.04 0.54 -17.10
C ALA A 89 11.04 1.25 -15.73
N LEU A 90 12.07 2.05 -15.44
CA LEU A 90 12.16 2.81 -14.19
C LEU A 90 11.05 3.85 -14.06
N GLU A 91 10.70 4.55 -15.14
CA GLU A 91 9.64 5.55 -15.14
C GLU A 91 8.31 4.93 -14.66
N LYS A 92 7.98 3.73 -15.16
CA LYS A 92 6.77 3.01 -14.71
C LYS A 92 6.78 2.80 -13.19
N TYR A 93 7.85 2.23 -12.64
CA TYR A 93 7.94 1.96 -11.20
C TYR A 93 7.96 3.24 -10.36
N ILE A 94 8.59 4.32 -10.86
CA ILE A 94 8.60 5.61 -10.18
C ILE A 94 7.18 6.17 -10.11
N GLN A 95 6.41 6.10 -11.20
CA GLN A 95 5.02 6.55 -11.20
C GLN A 95 4.15 5.73 -10.23
N ASP A 96 4.31 4.41 -10.22
CA ASP A 96 3.61 3.54 -9.28
C ASP A 96 3.92 3.94 -7.82
N LEU A 97 5.20 4.15 -7.48
CA LEU A 97 5.62 4.56 -6.14
C LEU A 97 5.15 5.98 -5.75
N ILE A 98 4.97 6.88 -6.71
CA ILE A 98 4.37 8.20 -6.47
C ILE A 98 2.88 8.06 -6.15
N GLN A 99 2.14 7.24 -6.92
CA GLN A 99 0.72 6.99 -6.68
C GLN A 99 0.48 6.33 -5.32
N LEU A 100 1.39 5.45 -4.91
CA LEU A 100 1.39 4.82 -3.59
C LEU A 100 1.78 5.75 -2.43
N GLY A 101 2.16 7.00 -2.71
CA GLY A 101 2.59 7.96 -1.69
C GLY A 101 3.96 7.66 -1.06
N VAL A 102 4.71 6.70 -1.61
CA VAL A 102 6.05 6.32 -1.15
C VAL A 102 7.10 7.34 -1.61
N LEU A 103 6.96 7.82 -2.85
CA LEU A 103 7.80 8.88 -3.39
C LEU A 103 7.03 10.20 -3.49
N ARG A 104 7.67 11.30 -3.12
CA ARG A 104 7.16 12.66 -3.35
C ARG A 104 8.17 13.49 -4.12
N LYS A 105 7.66 14.38 -4.98
CA LYS A 105 8.50 15.35 -5.67
C LYS A 105 8.92 16.45 -4.69
N VAL A 106 10.22 16.54 -4.41
CA VAL A 106 10.82 17.65 -3.64
C VAL A 106 11.43 18.67 -4.60
N GLY A 107 11.15 19.95 -4.35
CA GLY A 107 11.74 21.06 -5.11
C GLY A 107 13.19 21.31 -4.71
N HIS A 108 13.91 22.11 -5.50
CA HIS A 108 15.30 22.51 -5.18
C HIS A 108 15.44 23.37 -3.90
N ASN A 109 14.33 23.76 -3.27
CA ASN A 109 14.27 24.75 -2.18
C ASN A 109 13.68 24.20 -0.87
N GLU A 110 13.39 22.90 -0.77
CA GLU A 110 13.10 22.24 0.52
C GLU A 110 14.37 21.65 1.15
#